data_AF-A0A401H5J0-F1
#
_entry.id   AF-A0A401H5J0-F1
#
_cell.length_a   1.000
_cell.length_b   1.000
_cell.length_c   1.000
_cell.angle_alpha   90.00
_cell.angle_beta   90.00
_cell.angle_gamma   90.00
#
_symmetry.space_group_name_H-M   'P 1'
#
loop_
_entity.id
_entity.type
_entity.pdbx_description
1 polymer ?
#
loop_
_entity_poly.entity_id
_entity_poly.type
_entity_poly.pdbx_seq_one_letter_code
_entity_poly.pdbx_strand_id
1 'polypeptide(L)'
;MNPHVSCLSEEDIGSMDPKSTVASSISCADLYIDVQQHPGLDAFTDPAQGDDRSAHDFILNIYDERTRNRAERGLGMNVACATEACARQHRSFYFSVALSGSRARLIRWDRAGMIVSESVDLHHDAQPICEFLWRYAHASQSQRGHDPTVQPAMKVSDLLRPTTTARLPGVC
;
A
#
# COMPACT_ATOMS: atom_id res chain seq x y z
N MET A 1 11.57 -3.40 -8.45
CA MET A 1 10.11 -3.22 -8.40
C MET A 1 9.89 -1.73 -8.57
N ASN A 2 9.37 -1.28 -9.73
CA ASN A 2 9.27 0.15 -9.99
C ASN A 2 7.79 0.55 -9.97
N PRO A 3 7.36 1.35 -8.99
CA PRO A 3 6.01 1.89 -8.95
C PRO A 3 5.78 2.80 -10.17
N HIS A 4 4.53 2.87 -10.65
CA HIS A 4 4.17 3.80 -11.72
C HIS A 4 4.27 5.25 -11.23
N VAL A 5 3.76 5.54 -10.02
CA VAL A 5 3.95 6.81 -9.32
C VAL A 5 4.07 6.53 -7.81
N SER A 6 5.04 7.17 -7.15
CA SER A 6 5.17 7.17 -5.69
C SER A 6 5.29 8.57 -5.16
N CYS A 7 4.47 8.89 -4.17
CA CYS A 7 4.53 10.14 -3.42
C CYS A 7 5.39 9.90 -2.18
N LEU A 8 6.44 10.69 -2.01
CA LEU A 8 7.34 10.64 -0.85
C LEU A 8 7.04 11.85 0.05
N SER A 9 7.26 11.72 1.35
CA SER A 9 7.26 12.88 2.24
C SER A 9 8.51 13.75 1.98
N GLU A 10 8.44 15.05 2.28
CA GLU A 10 9.60 15.94 2.14
C GLU A 10 10.78 15.50 3.04
N GLU A 11 10.47 14.91 4.20
CA GLU A 11 11.45 14.38 5.15
C GLU A 11 12.21 13.18 4.58
N ASP A 12 11.51 12.28 3.88
CA ASP A 12 12.11 11.10 3.23
C ASP A 12 13.00 11.49 2.05
N ILE A 13 12.63 12.53 1.29
CA ILE A 13 13.43 13.03 0.16
C ILE A 13 14.79 13.55 0.65
N GLY A 14 14.83 14.25 1.79
CA GLY A 14 16.06 14.79 2.36
C GLY A 14 17.04 13.73 2.89
N SER A 15 16.55 12.53 3.22
CA SER A 15 17.35 11.43 3.77
C SER A 15 17.82 10.40 2.72
N MET A 16 17.36 10.51 1.46
CA MET A 16 17.72 9.55 0.41
C MET A 16 19.09 9.84 -0.19
N ASP A 17 19.97 8.84 -0.20
CA ASP A 17 21.23 8.88 -0.95
C ASP A 17 20.90 8.87 -2.45
N PRO A 18 21.37 9.84 -3.27
CA PRO A 18 21.05 9.92 -4.69
C PRO A 18 21.52 8.71 -5.53
N LYS A 19 22.34 7.82 -4.96
CA LYS A 19 22.74 6.53 -5.57
C LYS A 19 21.84 5.35 -5.20
N SER A 20 20.87 5.56 -4.30
CA SER A 20 19.93 4.54 -3.85
C SER A 20 19.02 4.08 -4.99
N THR A 21 18.98 2.76 -5.22
CA THR A 21 18.21 2.15 -6.31
C THR A 21 16.70 2.27 -6.06
N VAL A 22 15.90 2.48 -7.11
CA VAL A 22 14.42 2.62 -7.14
C VAL A 22 13.62 1.65 -6.25
N ALA A 23 14.19 0.50 -5.86
CA ALA A 23 13.61 -0.37 -4.84
C ALA A 23 13.43 0.31 -3.46
N SER A 24 14.13 1.41 -3.20
CA SER A 24 14.03 2.24 -1.98
C SER A 24 12.85 3.22 -1.96
N SER A 25 12.20 3.48 -3.11
CA SER A 25 11.14 4.49 -3.17
C SER A 25 9.80 3.97 -2.65
N ILE A 26 9.42 2.71 -2.92
CA ILE A 26 8.19 2.10 -2.37
C ILE A 26 8.25 1.97 -0.85
N SER A 27 9.42 1.62 -0.29
CA SER A 27 9.58 1.47 1.15
C SER A 27 9.32 2.75 1.93
N CYS A 28 9.50 3.92 1.32
CA CYS A 28 9.24 5.23 1.89
C CYS A 28 8.05 5.94 1.22
N ALA A 29 7.32 5.27 0.33
CA ALA A 29 6.17 5.89 -0.34
C ALA A 29 5.05 6.13 0.68
N ASP A 30 4.69 7.40 0.82
CA ASP A 30 3.61 7.88 1.66
C ASP A 30 2.26 7.57 1.01
N LEU A 31 2.19 7.59 -0.33
CA LEU A 31 1.05 7.15 -1.14
C LEU A 31 1.56 6.51 -2.44
N TYR A 32 0.93 5.42 -2.84
CA TYR A 32 1.21 4.73 -4.10
C TYR A 32 0.04 4.86 -5.07
N ILE A 33 0.33 5.19 -6.34
CA ILE A 33 -0.65 5.19 -7.42
C ILE A 33 -0.23 4.16 -8.48
N ASP A 34 -1.04 3.11 -8.61
CA ASP A 34 -0.93 2.12 -9.68
C ASP A 34 -1.63 2.66 -10.93
N VAL A 35 -0.98 2.58 -12.09
CA VAL A 35 -1.49 3.13 -13.34
C VAL A 35 -1.49 2.06 -14.42
N GLN A 36 -2.65 1.47 -14.63
CA GLN A 36 -2.93 0.53 -15.70
C GLN A 36 -3.53 1.28 -16.90
N GLN A 37 -2.94 1.10 -18.08
CA GLN A 37 -3.36 1.84 -19.28
C GLN A 37 -4.72 1.41 -19.85
N HIS A 38 -5.24 0.25 -19.45
CA HIS A 38 -6.41 -0.36 -20.09
C HIS A 38 -7.47 -0.70 -19.03
N PRO A 39 -8.74 -0.27 -19.19
CA PRO A 39 -9.78 -0.44 -18.18
C PRO A 39 -10.02 -1.90 -17.78
N GLY A 40 -9.88 -2.83 -18.72
CA GLY A 40 -9.98 -4.27 -18.45
C GLY A 40 -8.90 -4.85 -17.51
N LEU A 41 -7.89 -4.07 -17.13
CA LEU A 41 -6.88 -4.47 -16.14
C LEU A 41 -7.29 -4.10 -14.69
N ASP A 42 -8.48 -3.54 -14.49
CA ASP A 42 -9.06 -3.39 -13.16
C ASP A 42 -9.29 -4.79 -12.57
N ALA A 43 -8.58 -5.12 -11.49
CA ALA A 43 -8.72 -6.40 -10.81
C ALA A 43 -10.04 -6.52 -10.03
N PHE A 44 -10.85 -5.45 -9.99
CA PHE A 44 -12.07 -5.38 -9.20
C PHE A 44 -13.29 -5.13 -10.07
N THR A 45 -14.40 -5.75 -9.74
CA THR A 45 -15.68 -5.56 -10.42
C THR A 45 -16.72 -5.15 -9.40
N ASP A 46 -17.39 -4.02 -9.60
CA ASP A 46 -18.45 -3.58 -8.68
C ASP A 46 -19.72 -4.42 -8.88
N PRO A 47 -20.45 -4.74 -7.80
CA PRO A 47 -21.77 -5.37 -7.90
C PRO A 47 -22.75 -4.42 -8.61
N ALA A 48 -23.71 -4.96 -9.34
CA ALA A 48 -24.77 -4.14 -9.91
C ALA A 48 -25.69 -3.59 -8.81
N GLN A 49 -26.47 -2.57 -9.14
CA GLN A 49 -27.40 -1.99 -8.18
C GLN A 49 -28.44 -3.03 -7.75
N GLY A 50 -28.44 -3.36 -6.45
CA GLY A 50 -29.36 -4.33 -5.85
C GLY A 50 -28.81 -5.75 -5.73
N ASP A 51 -27.61 -6.03 -6.25
CA ASP A 51 -26.95 -7.33 -6.08
C ASP A 51 -26.56 -7.56 -4.61
N ASP A 52 -26.61 -8.84 -4.18
CA ASP A 52 -26.05 -9.24 -2.90
C ASP A 52 -24.52 -9.18 -2.95
N ARG A 53 -23.96 -8.18 -2.28
CA ARG A 53 -22.51 -7.98 -2.19
C ARG A 53 -21.78 -9.17 -1.57
N SER A 54 -22.46 -9.97 -0.74
CA SER A 54 -21.87 -11.11 -0.04
C SER A 54 -21.60 -12.30 -0.96
N ALA A 55 -22.38 -12.42 -2.05
CA ALA A 55 -22.27 -13.47 -3.05
C ALA A 55 -21.56 -13.02 -4.33
N HIS A 56 -21.14 -11.76 -4.41
CA HIS A 56 -20.54 -11.16 -5.60
C HIS A 56 -19.06 -11.51 -5.73
N ASP A 57 -18.68 -12.00 -6.92
CA ASP A 57 -17.28 -12.20 -7.28
C ASP A 57 -16.61 -10.85 -7.57
N PHE A 58 -16.00 -10.29 -6.52
CA PHE A 58 -15.43 -8.95 -6.54
C PHE A 58 -14.04 -8.89 -7.19
N ILE A 59 -13.20 -9.91 -6.97
CA ILE A 59 -11.77 -9.91 -7.34
C ILE A 59 -11.54 -10.81 -8.55
N LEU A 60 -10.84 -10.30 -9.55
CA LEU A 60 -10.43 -11.01 -10.77
C LEU A 60 -11.61 -11.67 -11.50
N ASN A 61 -12.78 -11.03 -11.46
CA ASN A 61 -13.96 -11.42 -12.23
C ASN A 61 -13.79 -11.02 -13.71
N ILE A 62 -12.80 -11.65 -14.35
CA ILE A 62 -12.35 -11.39 -15.71
C ILE A 62 -12.36 -12.73 -16.45
N TYR A 63 -13.10 -12.79 -17.55
CA TYR A 63 -13.24 -13.99 -18.38
C TYR A 63 -12.02 -14.25 -19.28
N ASP A 64 -11.46 -13.20 -19.89
CA ASP A 64 -10.30 -13.34 -20.76
C ASP A 64 -9.06 -13.68 -19.94
N GLU A 65 -8.56 -14.91 -20.09
CA GLU A 65 -7.46 -15.47 -19.31
C GLU A 65 -6.19 -14.61 -19.40
N ARG A 66 -5.90 -14.04 -20.57
CA ARG A 66 -4.72 -13.19 -20.76
C ARG A 66 -4.84 -11.89 -19.96
N THR A 67 -6.02 -11.29 -19.95
CA THR A 67 -6.32 -10.07 -19.20
C THR A 67 -6.35 -10.37 -17.70
N ARG A 68 -6.98 -11.48 -17.29
CA ARG A 68 -7.01 -11.96 -15.90
C ARG A 68 -5.60 -12.12 -15.34
N ASN A 69 -4.71 -12.82 -16.04
CA ASN A 69 -3.31 -13.00 -15.66
C ASN A 69 -2.54 -11.67 -15.53
N ARG A 70 -2.88 -10.67 -16.33
CA ARG A 70 -2.25 -9.34 -16.23
C ARG A 70 -2.79 -8.56 -15.03
N ALA A 71 -4.11 -8.57 -14.81
CA ALA A 71 -4.74 -7.96 -13.66
C ALA A 71 -4.27 -8.59 -12.34
N GLU A 72 -4.10 -9.92 -12.31
CA GLU A 72 -3.56 -10.65 -11.15
C GLU A 72 -2.13 -10.22 -10.82
N ARG A 73 -1.27 -10.05 -11.83
CA ARG A 73 0.08 -9.49 -11.61
C ARG A 73 0.05 -8.06 -11.08
N GLY A 74 -0.86 -7.22 -11.59
CA GLY A 74 -1.06 -5.86 -11.08
C GLY A 74 -1.53 -5.86 -9.62
N LEU A 75 -2.49 -6.71 -9.28
CA LEU A 75 -2.97 -6.86 -7.91
C LEU A 75 -1.86 -7.38 -6.98
N GLY A 76 -1.12 -8.40 -7.40
CA GLY A 76 0.03 -8.91 -6.65
C GLY A 76 1.09 -7.83 -6.41
N MET A 77 1.31 -6.94 -7.38
CA MET A 77 2.18 -5.78 -7.22
C MET A 77 1.66 -4.81 -6.15
N ASN A 78 0.37 -4.48 -6.18
CA ASN A 78 -0.27 -3.62 -5.19
C ASN A 78 -0.16 -4.20 -3.77
N VAL A 79 -0.43 -5.51 -3.61
CA VAL A 79 -0.29 -6.22 -2.32
C VAL A 79 1.14 -6.16 -1.82
N ALA A 80 2.13 -6.39 -2.70
CA ALA A 80 3.53 -6.31 -2.32
C ALA A 80 3.93 -4.89 -1.87
N CYS A 81 3.51 -3.85 -2.61
CA CYS A 81 3.79 -2.45 -2.25
C CYS A 81 3.21 -2.10 -0.87
N ALA A 82 1.94 -2.43 -0.64
CA ALA A 82 1.29 -2.15 0.63
C ALA A 82 1.92 -2.93 1.80
N THR A 83 2.31 -4.20 1.57
CA THR A 83 3.00 -5.02 2.56
C THR A 83 4.33 -4.39 2.97
N GLU A 84 5.13 -3.96 1.99
CA GLU A 84 6.43 -3.34 2.25
C GLU A 84 6.29 -1.99 2.97
N ALA A 85 5.29 -1.18 2.60
CA ALA A 85 5.00 0.10 3.27
C ALA A 85 4.59 -0.12 4.74
N CYS A 86 3.67 -1.05 4.99
CA CYS A 86 3.24 -1.40 6.35
C CYS A 86 4.38 -1.97 7.22
N ALA A 87 5.26 -2.77 6.62
CA ALA A 87 6.38 -3.40 7.33
C ALA A 87 7.47 -2.39 7.72
N ARG A 88 7.77 -1.40 6.87
CA ARG A 88 8.90 -0.48 7.07
C ARG A 88 8.56 0.85 7.72
N GLN A 89 7.33 1.34 7.57
CA GLN A 89 6.94 2.66 8.06
C GLN A 89 6.08 2.60 9.34
N HIS A 90 6.03 1.43 9.99
CA HIS A 90 5.22 1.18 11.18
C HIS A 90 3.77 1.66 11.03
N ARG A 91 3.07 1.15 10.02
CA ARG A 91 1.68 1.54 9.73
C ARG A 91 0.67 0.52 10.22
N SER A 92 -0.45 1.01 10.77
CA SER A 92 -1.65 0.22 11.07
C SER A 92 -2.51 -0.02 9.83
N PHE A 93 -2.48 0.92 8.89
CA PHE A 93 -3.13 0.81 7.58
C PHE A 93 -2.38 1.68 6.55
N TYR A 94 -2.61 1.43 5.27
CA TYR A 94 -1.99 2.16 4.18
C TYR A 94 -3.01 2.47 3.09
N PHE A 95 -2.85 3.57 2.36
CA PHE A 95 -3.71 3.89 1.24
C PHE A 95 -2.96 3.77 -0.09
N SER A 96 -3.65 3.35 -1.13
CA SER A 96 -3.19 3.49 -2.52
C SER A 96 -4.35 3.87 -3.43
N VAL A 97 -4.01 4.35 -4.63
CA VAL A 97 -4.98 4.62 -5.70
C VAL A 97 -4.67 3.69 -6.87
N ALA A 98 -5.68 3.01 -7.40
CA ALA A 98 -5.55 2.23 -8.62
C ALA A 98 -6.26 2.94 -9.77
N LEU A 99 -5.55 3.19 -10.86
CA LEU A 99 -6.07 3.76 -12.10
C LEU A 99 -6.08 2.68 -13.19
N SER A 100 -7.19 2.58 -13.91
CA SER A 100 -7.37 1.65 -15.02
C SER A 100 -8.12 2.34 -16.15
N GLY A 101 -7.40 2.80 -17.17
CA GLY A 101 -7.96 3.74 -18.15
C GLY A 101 -8.38 5.06 -17.49
N SER A 102 -9.65 5.45 -17.64
CA SER A 102 -10.22 6.63 -16.97
C SER A 102 -10.77 6.35 -15.57
N ARG A 103 -10.76 5.09 -15.14
CA ARG A 103 -11.40 4.67 -13.89
C ARG A 103 -10.40 4.65 -12.74
N ALA A 104 -10.86 5.05 -11.57
CA ALA A 104 -10.07 5.14 -10.36
C ALA A 104 -10.74 4.42 -9.18
N ARG A 105 -9.92 3.80 -8.34
CA ARG A 105 -10.34 3.20 -7.06
C ARG A 105 -9.42 3.65 -5.94
N LEU A 106 -10.01 3.92 -4.78
CA LEU A 106 -9.29 4.11 -3.53
C LEU A 106 -9.17 2.76 -2.84
N ILE A 107 -7.97 2.43 -2.36
CA ILE A 107 -7.71 1.18 -1.65
C ILE A 107 -7.14 1.51 -0.28
N ARG A 108 -7.76 0.96 0.77
CA ARG A 108 -7.23 0.95 2.14
C ARG A 108 -6.75 -0.46 2.46
N TRP A 109 -5.46 -0.59 2.74
CA TRP A 109 -4.80 -1.82 3.15
C TRP A 109 -4.65 -1.87 4.68
N ASP A 110 -4.79 -3.04 5.27
CA ASP A 110 -4.35 -3.34 6.62
C ASP A 110 -3.78 -4.76 6.69
N ARG A 111 -3.46 -5.26 7.89
CA ARG A 111 -2.87 -6.60 8.02
C ARG A 111 -3.86 -7.74 7.71
N ALA A 112 -5.16 -7.48 7.70
CA ALA A 112 -6.17 -8.49 7.41
C ALA A 112 -6.55 -8.52 5.92
N GLY A 113 -6.34 -7.41 5.20
CA GLY A 113 -6.58 -7.37 3.75
C GLY A 113 -6.71 -5.96 3.22
N MET A 114 -7.72 -5.76 2.35
CA MET A 114 -7.98 -4.47 1.72
C MET A 114 -9.48 -4.17 1.64
N ILE A 115 -9.80 -2.89 1.72
CA ILE A 115 -11.12 -2.33 1.38
C ILE A 115 -10.93 -1.47 0.14
N VAL A 116 -11.75 -1.71 -0.86
CA VAL A 116 -11.66 -1.05 -2.17
C VAL A 116 -12.95 -0.28 -2.42
N SER A 117 -12.84 0.97 -2.85
CA SER A 117 -14.01 1.77 -3.24
C SER A 117 -14.65 1.23 -4.52
N GLU A 118 -15.90 1.64 -4.77
CA GLU A 118 -16.46 1.55 -6.11
C GLU A 118 -15.59 2.33 -7.12
N SER A 119 -15.68 1.91 -8.38
CA SER A 119 -14.93 2.48 -9.48
C SER A 119 -15.51 3.83 -9.90
N VAL A 120 -14.71 4.88 -9.76
CA VAL A 120 -15.06 6.25 -10.16
C VAL A 120 -14.53 6.52 -11.56
N ASP A 121 -15.38 6.95 -12.48
CA ASP A 121 -14.92 7.40 -13.81
C ASP A 121 -14.51 8.88 -13.75
N LEU A 122 -13.21 9.13 -13.90
CA LEU A 122 -12.62 10.47 -13.83
C LEU A 122 -13.09 11.40 -14.95
N HIS A 123 -13.58 10.86 -16.07
CA HIS A 123 -14.17 11.69 -17.13
C HIS A 123 -15.57 12.19 -16.77
N HIS A 124 -16.28 11.49 -15.88
CA HIS A 124 -17.62 11.85 -15.45
C HIS A 124 -17.60 12.70 -14.17
N ASP A 125 -16.94 12.20 -13.12
CA ASP A 125 -16.81 12.90 -11.85
C ASP A 125 -15.48 12.53 -11.17
N ALA A 126 -14.51 13.43 -11.25
CA ALA A 126 -13.22 13.27 -10.58
C ALA A 126 -13.25 13.76 -9.11
N GLN A 127 -14.33 14.40 -8.65
CA GLN A 127 -14.41 15.03 -7.33
C GLN A 127 -14.06 14.07 -6.19
N PRO A 128 -14.52 12.81 -6.15
CA PRO A 128 -14.21 11.89 -5.05
C PRO A 128 -12.71 11.63 -4.89
N ILE A 129 -11.99 11.48 -6.01
CA ILE A 129 -10.54 11.22 -6.00
C ILE A 129 -9.77 12.50 -5.64
N CYS A 130 -10.15 13.64 -6.21
CA CYS A 130 -9.56 14.92 -5.88
C CYS A 130 -9.74 15.29 -4.40
N GLU A 131 -10.94 15.07 -3.87
CA GLU A 131 -11.26 15.31 -2.46
C GLU A 131 -10.47 14.39 -1.54
N PHE A 132 -10.36 13.10 -1.88
CA PHE A 132 -9.51 12.17 -1.13
C PHE A 132 -8.06 12.66 -1.11
N LEU A 133 -7.46 12.97 -2.27
CA LEU A 133 -6.07 13.42 -2.36
C LEU A 133 -5.85 14.71 -1.58
N TRP A 134 -6.78 15.67 -1.66
CA TRP A 134 -6.72 16.90 -0.88
C TRP A 134 -6.76 16.62 0.63
N ARG A 135 -7.72 15.80 1.09
CA ARG A 135 -7.82 15.43 2.51
C ARG A 135 -6.60 14.65 2.97
N TYR A 136 -6.08 13.75 2.15
CA TYR A 136 -4.88 12.96 2.44
C TYR A 136 -3.64 13.85 2.62
N ALA A 137 -3.45 14.81 1.72
CA ALA A 137 -2.35 15.77 1.80
C ALA A 137 -2.39 16.63 3.08
N HIS A 138 -3.57 16.86 3.65
CA HIS A 138 -3.75 17.62 4.90
C HIS A 138 -3.94 16.73 6.13
N ALA A 139 -3.93 15.39 5.97
CA ALA A 139 -4.12 14.45 7.06
C ALA A 139 -2.87 14.35 7.94
N SER A 140 -3.08 14.17 9.25
CA SER A 140 -2.01 13.83 10.19
C SER A 140 -1.39 12.46 9.89
N GLN A 141 -0.18 12.19 10.40
CA GLN A 141 0.48 10.89 10.23
C GLN A 141 -0.41 9.72 10.68
N SER A 142 -1.11 9.86 11.81
CA SER A 142 -2.05 8.84 12.31
C SER A 142 -3.23 8.59 11.37
N GLN A 143 -3.77 9.63 10.74
CA GLN A 143 -4.85 9.53 9.74
C GLN A 143 -4.34 8.96 8.41
N ARG A 144 -3.05 9.10 8.10
CA ARG A 144 -2.37 8.38 7.01
C ARG A 144 -1.98 6.95 7.38
N GLY A 145 -2.23 6.55 8.63
CA GLY A 145 -2.09 5.17 9.09
C GLY A 145 -0.79 4.84 9.80
N HIS A 146 0.07 5.81 10.10
CA HIS A 146 1.21 5.56 10.99
C HIS A 146 0.74 5.23 12.41
N ASP A 147 1.43 4.30 13.04
CA ASP A 147 1.23 3.98 14.46
C ASP A 147 1.92 5.05 15.33
N PRO A 148 1.16 5.90 16.04
CA PRO A 148 1.73 6.96 16.86
C PRO A 148 2.44 6.42 18.12
N THR A 149 2.28 5.13 18.44
CA THR A 149 2.94 4.51 19.60
C THR A 149 4.39 4.13 19.31
N VAL A 150 4.79 4.09 18.05
CA VAL A 150 6.18 3.81 17.66
C VAL A 150 7.01 5.07 17.79
N GLN A 151 8.05 4.99 18.60
CA GLN A 151 9.04 6.05 18.79
C GLN A 151 10.43 5.48 18.49
N PRO A 152 11.34 6.27 17.88
CA PRO A 152 12.73 5.87 17.75
C PRO A 152 13.28 5.47 19.12
N ALA A 153 14.02 4.35 19.17
CA ALA A 153 14.72 3.98 20.38
C ALA A 153 15.63 5.15 20.80
N MET A 154 15.44 5.66 22.02
CA MET A 154 16.41 6.56 22.60
C MET A 154 17.77 5.85 22.60
N LYS A 155 18.86 6.59 22.31
CA LYS A 155 20.23 6.08 22.43
C LYS A 155 20.56 5.81 23.91
N VAL A 156 19.96 4.77 24.48
CA VAL A 156 20.43 4.16 25.72
C VAL A 156 21.58 3.26 25.30
N SER A 157 22.76 3.89 25.27
CA SER A 157 24.09 3.30 25.11
C SER A 157 24.17 1.81 25.44
N ASP A 158 24.57 0.97 24.48
CA ASP A 158 25.37 -0.28 24.57
C ASP A 158 25.16 -1.30 25.72
N LEU A 159 24.11 -1.18 26.54
CA LEU A 159 23.94 -1.99 27.75
C LEU A 159 23.06 -3.23 27.55
N LEU A 160 22.44 -3.39 26.38
CA LEU A 160 21.74 -4.62 26.02
C LEU A 160 22.63 -5.50 25.11
N ARG A 161 23.74 -6.01 25.67
CA ARG A 161 24.36 -7.22 25.16
C ARG A 161 23.64 -8.42 25.80
N PRO A 162 23.02 -9.34 25.04
CA PRO A 162 22.48 -10.57 25.62
C PRO A 162 23.64 -11.38 26.18
N THR A 163 23.66 -11.53 27.51
CA THR A 163 24.61 -12.39 28.20
C THR A 163 24.09 -13.82 28.10
N THR A 164 24.37 -14.50 26.99
CA THR A 164 24.05 -15.93 26.85
C THR A 164 25.30 -16.72 26.49
N THR A 165 26.10 -17.03 27.51
CA THR A 165 26.89 -18.26 27.53
C THR A 165 26.92 -18.83 28.95
N ALA A 166 25.80 -19.40 29.40
CA ALA A 166 25.83 -20.32 30.53
C ALA A 166 26.35 -21.68 30.00
N ARG A 167 27.66 -21.91 30.09
CA ARG A 167 28.19 -23.29 30.09
C ARG A 167 27.86 -23.90 31.45
N LEU A 168 26.97 -24.90 31.46
CA LEU A 168 26.82 -25.77 32.62
C LEU A 168 28.10 -26.61 32.78
N PRO A 169 28.66 -26.74 33.98
CA PRO A 169 29.76 -27.67 34.23
C PRO A 169 29.19 -29.09 34.18
N GLY A 170 29.62 -29.87 33.19
CA GLY A 170 29.41 -31.32 33.18
C GLY A 170 30.21 -31.96 34.31
N VAL A 171 29.49 -32.55 35.25
CA VAL A 171 29.99 -33.45 36.29
C VAL A 171 29.72 -34.87 35.82
N CYS A 172 30.72 -35.74 36.05
CA CYS A 172 30.86 -37.17 35.74
C CYS A 172 31.41 -37.50 34.34
#